data_AF-A0A962Y1M9-F1
#
_entry.id   AF-A0A962Y1M9-F1
#
_cell.length_a   1.000
_cell.length_b   1.000
_cell.length_c   1.000
_cell.angle_alpha   90.00
_cell.angle_beta   90.00
_cell.angle_gamma   90.00
#
_symmetry.space_group_name_H-M   'P 1'
#
loop_
_entity.id
_entity.type
_entity.pdbx_description
1 polymer ?
#
loop_
_entity_poly.entity_id
_entity_poly.type
_entity_poly.pdbx_seq_one_letter_code
_entity_poly.pdbx_strand_id
1 'polypeptide(L)'
;MTYGVDLRKKVVAFVQDGGGQAGAARRFGVSPWCVRDWRARQDLRPEQKGVSRQRKLDTRAGSPTPRCHLAGTRGVLWSGSQRGR
;
A
#
# COMPACT_ATOMS: atom_id res chain seq x y z
N MET A 1 -10.43 -8.62 -8.21
CA MET A 1 -10.45 -7.63 -9.30
C MET A 1 -10.82 -6.27 -8.73
N THR A 2 -9.94 -5.28 -8.78
CA THR A 2 -10.24 -3.93 -8.26
C THR A 2 -10.40 -2.99 -9.43
N TYR A 3 -11.64 -2.62 -9.73
CA TYR A 3 -11.93 -1.56 -10.69
C TYR A 3 -11.57 -0.21 -10.07
N GLY A 4 -10.84 0.63 -10.81
CA GLY A 4 -10.50 1.99 -10.42
C GLY A 4 -11.75 2.86 -10.26
N VAL A 5 -11.65 3.91 -9.44
CA VAL A 5 -12.77 4.82 -9.14
C VAL A 5 -13.29 5.50 -10.41
N ASP A 6 -12.40 5.86 -11.32
CA ASP A 6 -12.73 6.55 -12.57
C ASP A 6 -13.62 5.71 -13.48
N LEU A 7 -13.36 4.40 -13.57
CA LEU A 7 -14.19 3.48 -14.34
C LEU A 7 -15.60 3.41 -13.76
N ARG A 8 -15.71 3.31 -12.42
CA ARG A 8 -17.01 3.24 -11.74
C ARG A 8 -17.82 4.51 -11.96
N LYS A 9 -17.18 5.68 -11.86
CA LYS A 9 -17.80 6.98 -12.15
C LYS A 9 -18.32 7.05 -13.59
N LYS A 10 -17.53 6.63 -14.57
CA LYS A 10 -17.93 6.59 -15.99
C LYS A 10 -19.13 5.68 -16.22
N VAL A 11 -19.12 4.49 -15.60
CA VAL A 11 -20.23 3.53 -15.70
C VAL A 11 -21.51 4.09 -15.09
N VAL A 12 -21.43 4.70 -13.91
CA VAL A 12 -22.59 5.32 -13.26
C VAL A 12 -23.12 6.52 -14.05
N ALA A 13 -22.24 7.39 -14.55
CA ALA A 13 -22.62 8.51 -15.40
C ALA A 13 -23.33 8.03 -16.68
N PHE A 14 -22.81 7.00 -17.34
CA PHE A 14 -23.46 6.42 -18.53
C PHE A 14 -24.87 5.88 -18.23
N VAL A 15 -25.09 5.29 -17.05
CA VAL A 15 -26.42 4.81 -16.66
C VAL A 15 -27.38 5.95 -16.30
N GLN A 16 -26.87 7.04 -15.72
CA GLN A 16 -27.67 8.23 -15.42
C GLN A 16 -28.05 9.01 -16.68
N ASP A 17 -27.19 9.01 -17.71
CA ASP A 17 -27.42 9.62 -19.02
C ASP A 17 -28.51 8.89 -19.87
N GLY A 18 -29.10 7.81 -19.33
CA GLY A 18 -30.13 7.01 -19.99
C GLY A 18 -29.63 5.65 -20.51
N GLY A 19 -28.37 5.31 -20.26
CA GLY A 19 -27.82 4.00 -20.60
C GLY A 19 -28.38 2.88 -19.72
N GLY A 20 -28.76 1.75 -20.32
CA GLY A 20 -29.18 0.56 -19.57
C GLY A 20 -28.01 -0.18 -18.89
N GLN A 21 -28.29 -0.91 -17.81
CA GLN A 21 -27.27 -1.70 -17.09
C GLN A 21 -26.55 -2.72 -17.99
N ALA A 22 -27.30 -3.40 -18.87
CA ALA A 22 -26.73 -4.35 -19.83
C ALA A 22 -25.87 -3.66 -20.90
N GLY A 23 -26.27 -2.46 -21.33
CA GLY A 23 -25.48 -1.63 -22.25
C GLY A 23 -24.18 -1.16 -21.61
N ALA A 24 -24.23 -0.74 -20.35
CA ALA A 24 -23.06 -0.35 -19.58
C ALA A 24 -22.09 -1.52 -19.40
N ALA A 25 -22.60 -2.70 -19.04
CA ALA A 25 -21.80 -3.92 -18.89
C ALA A 25 -21.04 -4.27 -20.18
N ARG A 26 -21.73 -4.24 -21.33
CA ARG A 26 -21.12 -4.49 -22.66
C ARG A 26 -20.10 -3.43 -23.04
N ARG A 27 -20.40 -2.15 -22.79
CA ARG A 27 -19.53 -1.03 -23.19
C ARG A 27 -18.24 -0.95 -22.39
N PHE A 28 -18.31 -1.24 -21.09
CA PHE A 28 -17.17 -1.12 -20.18
C PHE A 28 -16.52 -2.47 -19.83
N GLY A 29 -17.04 -3.57 -20.35
CA GLY A 29 -16.51 -4.91 -20.09
C GLY A 29 -16.64 -5.34 -18.62
N VAL A 30 -17.68 -4.87 -17.93
CA VAL A 30 -17.92 -5.15 -16.50
C VAL A 30 -19.14 -6.03 -16.33
N SER A 31 -19.20 -6.81 -15.26
CA SER A 31 -20.38 -7.61 -14.96
C SER A 31 -21.59 -6.74 -14.64
N PRO A 32 -22.81 -7.09 -15.08
CA PRO A 32 -24.03 -6.33 -14.76
C PRO A 32 -24.27 -6.18 -13.24
N TRP A 33 -23.82 -7.17 -12.47
CA TRP A 33 -23.86 -7.13 -11.01
C TRP A 33 -23.02 -5.97 -10.42
N CYS A 34 -21.83 -5.70 -10.97
CA CYS A 34 -21.00 -4.56 -10.57
C CYS A 34 -21.70 -3.24 -10.88
N VAL A 35 -22.35 -3.12 -12.05
CA VAL A 35 -23.12 -1.93 -12.41
C VAL A 35 -24.25 -1.69 -11.42
N ARG A 36 -24.96 -2.75 -11.02
CA ARG A 36 -26.02 -2.67 -10.01
C ARG A 36 -25.50 -2.27 -8.64
N ASP A 37 -24.40 -2.86 -8.17
CA ASP A 37 -23.75 -2.54 -6.90
C ASP A 37 -23.29 -1.07 -6.87
N TRP A 38 -22.62 -0.59 -7.91
CA TRP A 38 -22.15 0.80 -7.98
C TRP A 38 -23.28 1.81 -8.06
N ARG A 39 -24.41 1.47 -8.69
CA ARG A 39 -25.59 2.34 -8.71
C ARG A 39 -26.29 2.39 -7.35
N ALA A 40 -26.21 1.33 -6.56
CA ALA A 40 -26.81 1.28 -5.22
C ALA A 40 -25.94 1.99 -4.15
N ARG A 41 -24.63 2.12 -4.39
CA ARG A 41 -23.69 2.78 -3.48
C ARG A 41 -23.65 4.29 -3.71
N GLN A 42 -23.71 5.06 -2.62
CA GLN A 42 -23.46 6.51 -2.65
C GLN A 42 -21.96 6.82 -2.83
N ASP A 43 -21.10 5.99 -2.22
CA ASP A 43 -19.64 6.07 -2.33
C ASP A 43 -19.08 5.03 -3.30
N LEU A 44 -18.48 5.51 -4.39
CA LEU A 44 -17.84 4.66 -5.41
C LEU A 44 -16.39 4.29 -5.09
N ARG A 45 -15.85 4.76 -3.97
CA ARG A 45 -14.47 4.46 -3.57
C ARG A 45 -14.34 2.95 -3.32
N PRO A 46 -13.22 2.31 -3.70
CA PRO A 46 -12.95 0.97 -3.24
C PRO A 46 -12.90 1.00 -1.72
N GLU A 47 -13.68 0.14 -1.06
CA GLU A 47 -13.49 -0.11 0.37
C GLU A 47 -12.05 -0.58 0.55
N GLN A 48 -11.24 0.30 1.12
CA GLN A 48 -9.90 -0.06 1.53
C GLN A 48 -10.10 -0.99 2.72
N LYS A 49 -10.05 -2.31 2.50
CA LYS A 49 -9.95 -3.28 3.59
C LYS A 49 -8.60 -3.05 4.28
N GLY A 50 -8.60 -2.09 5.19
CA GLY A 50 -7.51 -1.80 6.10
C GLY A 50 -7.36 -2.99 7.03
N VAL A 51 -6.45 -3.90 6.68
CA VAL A 51 -5.25 -4.21 7.47
C VAL A 51 -4.31 -4.86 6.47
N SER A 52 -3.30 -4.13 6.02
CA SER A 52 -2.11 -4.76 5.48
C SER A 52 -1.59 -5.67 6.58
N ARG A 53 -1.64 -7.00 6.40
CA ARG A 53 -0.96 -7.92 7.32
C ARG A 53 0.47 -7.42 7.43
N GLN A 54 0.85 -6.88 8.59
CA GLN A 54 2.20 -6.40 8.82
C GLN A 54 3.14 -7.59 8.64
N ARG A 55 3.71 -7.71 7.44
CA ARG A 55 4.91 -8.54 7.26
C ARG A 55 6.02 -7.80 7.98
N LYS A 56 6.86 -8.54 8.70
CA LYS A 56 8.11 -8.03 9.28
C LYS A 56 9.00 -7.53 8.13
N LEU A 57 8.79 -6.29 7.71
CA LEU A 57 9.70 -5.54 6.85
C LEU A 57 10.40 -4.57 7.78
N ASP A 58 11.61 -4.94 8.19
CA ASP A 58 12.50 -4.07 8.95
C ASP A 58 12.73 -2.79 8.17
N THR A 59 12.10 -1.71 8.63
CA THR A 59 12.36 -0.38 8.12
C THR A 59 13.71 0.05 8.68
N ARG A 60 14.79 -0.25 7.96
CA ARG A 60 16.07 0.44 8.12
C ARG A 60 16.27 1.35 6.92
N ALA A 61 15.72 2.55 7.02
CA ALA A 61 16.21 3.68 6.26
C ALA A 61 17.70 3.86 6.57
N GLY A 62 18.53 3.86 5.53
CA GLY A 62 19.97 4.02 5.71
C GLY A 62 20.76 3.67 4.46
N SER A 63 20.68 4.52 3.44
CA SER A 63 21.82 4.77 2.56
C SER A 63 21.97 6.30 2.47
N PRO A 64 23.20 6.85 2.42
CA PRO A 64 24.15 6.48 1.37
C PRO A 64 25.61 6.22 1.82
N THR A 65 26.19 5.21 1.17
CA THR A 65 27.58 5.06 0.67
C THR A 65 28.81 5.14 1.61
N PRO A 66 29.92 4.49 1.21
CA PRO A 66 30.93 3.95 2.11
C PRO A 66 32.06 4.95 2.36
N ARG A 67 32.56 4.98 3.59
CA ARG A 67 33.89 5.55 3.86
C ARG A 67 34.72 4.56 4.66
N CYS A 68 35.46 3.76 3.90
CA CYS A 68 36.61 3.03 4.38
C CYS A 68 37.64 4.07 4.86
N HIS A 69 37.84 4.21 6.16
CA HIS A 69 39.09 4.73 6.70
C HIS A 69 39.52 3.83 7.86
N LEU A 70 40.43 2.93 7.48
CA LEU A 70 41.40 2.28 8.34
C LEU A 70 42.29 3.31 9.05
N ALA A 71 42.91 2.82 10.13
CA ALA A 71 43.97 3.39 10.96
C ALA A 71 43.47 4.41 11.99
N GLY A 72 43.40 4.03 13.27
CA GLY A 72 44.55 3.86 14.16
C GLY A 72 44.46 5.00 15.19
N THR A 73 44.83 4.94 16.46
CA THR A 73 45.59 4.05 17.33
C THR A 73 45.23 4.44 18.78
N ARG A 74 45.69 3.64 19.75
CA ARG A 74 45.76 3.89 21.21
C ARG A 74 44.43 3.68 21.97
N GLY A 75 44.25 2.70 22.84
CA GLY A 75 45.22 2.08 23.75
C GLY A 75 45.13 2.73 25.12
N VAL A 76 44.23 2.23 25.98
CA VAL A 76 44.24 2.36 27.45
C VAL A 76 43.60 1.07 27.99
N LEU A 77 44.42 0.05 28.25
CA LEU A 77 44.99 -0.31 29.55
C LEU A 77 43.94 -0.91 30.51
N TRP A 78 43.80 -2.23 30.37
CA TRP A 78 43.23 -3.14 31.35
C TRP A 78 44.00 -3.00 32.67
N SER A 79 43.33 -2.62 33.75
CA SER A 79 43.85 -2.77 35.12
C SER A 79 42.96 -3.75 35.86
N GLY A 80 43.46 -4.97 36.04
CA GLY A 80 42.95 -5.89 37.05
C GLY A 80 43.64 -5.64 38.39
N SER A 81 42.92 -5.84 39.51
CA SER A 81 43.48 -6.12 40.84
C SER A 81 42.33 -6.53 41.77
N GLN A 82 42.09 -7.83 41.98
CA GLN A 82 42.54 -8.66 43.12
C GLN A 82 41.95 -8.30 44.51
N ARG A 83 41.08 -9.21 44.98
CA ARG A 83 40.91 -9.81 46.33
C ARG A 83 41.11 -8.99 47.63
N GLY A 84 40.17 -9.26 48.57
CA GLY A 84 40.35 -9.24 50.05
C GLY A 84 39.47 -8.17 50.72
N ARG A 85 38.63 -8.43 51.73
CA ARG A 85 38.53 -9.50 52.73
C ARG A 85 37.07 -9.76 53.06
#